data_AF-A0A3C0UAA1-F1
#
_entry.id   AF-A0A3C0UAA1-F1
#
_cell.length_a   1.000
_cell.length_b   1.000
_cell.length_c   1.000
_cell.angle_alpha   90.00
_cell.angle_beta   90.00
_cell.angle_gamma   90.00
#
_symmetry.space_group_name_H-M   'P 1'
#
loop_
_entity.id
_entity.type
_entity.pdbx_description
1 polymer ?
#
loop_
_entity_poly.entity_id
_entity_poly.type
_entity_poly.pdbx_seq_one_letter_code
_entity_poly.pdbx_strand_id
1 'polypeptide(L)'
;AYVFALRVLADGVPVWRTERRFDVAAGETVSFAVDWPIDDYRDSAHELVLEASQQLAEATDWAPAGYELSFGQHVVAGFAANHDGGSATAPSDAAITIGRWNIGVRGAGREALFSRAQGGMVSYTFGEREFVPRKPL
;
A
#
# COMPACT_ATOMS: atom_id res chain seq x y z
N ALA A 1 23.19 -22.59 -6.63
CA ALA A 1 23.18 -21.42 -7.54
C ALA A 1 22.13 -20.41 -7.08
N TYR A 2 22.13 -19.18 -7.61
CA TYR A 2 21.14 -18.16 -7.25
C TYR A 2 20.26 -17.79 -8.44
N VAL A 3 19.02 -17.38 -8.15
CA VAL A 3 18.06 -16.82 -9.11
C VAL A 3 17.51 -15.52 -8.53
N PHE A 4 17.18 -14.56 -9.39
CA PHE A 4 16.46 -13.35 -9.01
C PHE A 4 15.01 -13.48 -9.46
N ALA A 5 14.09 -13.49 -8.50
CA ALA A 5 12.66 -13.34 -8.75
C ALA A 5 12.35 -11.84 -8.85
N LEU A 6 11.93 -11.42 -10.04
CA LEU A 6 11.61 -10.03 -10.36
C LEU A 6 10.09 -9.88 -10.42
N ARG A 7 9.52 -8.83 -9.83
CA ARG A 7 8.06 -8.59 -9.82
C ARG A 7 7.73 -7.14 -10.08
N VAL A 8 6.57 -6.91 -10.69
CA VAL A 8 5.89 -5.61 -10.67
C VAL A 8 4.62 -5.75 -9.86
N LEU A 9 4.42 -4.87 -8.88
CA LEU A 9 3.20 -4.76 -8.11
C LEU A 9 2.50 -3.46 -8.49
N ALA A 10 1.21 -3.54 -8.83
CA ALA A 10 0.33 -2.40 -9.03
C ALA A 10 -0.52 -2.19 -7.78
N ASP A 11 -0.38 -1.05 -7.11
CA ASP A 11 -1.07 -0.73 -5.86
C ASP A 11 -0.97 -1.87 -4.81
N GLY A 12 0.22 -2.47 -4.72
CA GLY A 12 0.52 -3.59 -3.83
C GLY A 12 0.10 -4.98 -4.33
N VAL A 13 -0.52 -5.09 -5.50
CA VAL A 13 -0.95 -6.37 -6.11
C VAL A 13 0.05 -6.82 -7.18
N PRO A 14 0.65 -8.02 -7.09
CA PRO A 14 1.56 -8.53 -8.12
C PRO A 14 0.83 -8.69 -9.47
N VAL A 15 1.31 -7.98 -10.50
CA VAL A 15 0.74 -8.01 -11.86
C VAL A 15 1.67 -8.62 -12.89
N TRP A 16 2.98 -8.66 -12.60
CA TRP A 16 3.97 -9.32 -13.44
C TRP A 16 5.06 -9.99 -12.60
N ARG A 17 5.61 -11.08 -13.12
CA ARG A 17 6.74 -11.78 -12.53
C ARG A 17 7.62 -12.44 -13.61
N THR A 18 8.92 -12.43 -13.38
CA THR A 18 9.86 -13.30 -14.10
C THR A 18 11.00 -13.75 -13.18
N GLU A 19 11.78 -14.73 -13.64
CA GLU A 19 12.99 -15.19 -12.95
C GLU A 19 14.19 -15.06 -13.88
N ARG A 20 15.29 -14.51 -13.39
CA ARG A 20 16.53 -14.33 -14.15
C ARG A 20 17.76 -14.70 -13.32
N ARG A 21 18.81 -15.12 -14.01
CA ARG A 21 20.13 -15.31 -13.42
C ARG A 21 21.02 -14.14 -13.80
N PHE A 22 21.69 -13.58 -12.80
CA PHE A 22 22.72 -12.56 -12.96
C PHE A 22 24.00 -13.08 -12.32
N ASP A 23 25.06 -13.23 -13.13
CA ASP A 23 26.36 -13.68 -12.64
C ASP A 23 27.26 -12.46 -12.41
N VAL A 24 27.67 -12.25 -11.16
CA VAL A 24 28.56 -11.17 -10.74
C VAL A 24 29.70 -11.78 -9.95
N ALA A 25 30.94 -11.50 -10.34
CA ALA A 25 32.11 -12.00 -9.63
C ALA A 25 32.23 -11.37 -8.23
N ALA A 26 32.89 -12.07 -7.30
CA ALA A 26 33.06 -11.58 -5.94
C ALA A 26 33.82 -10.25 -5.93
N GLY A 27 33.25 -9.24 -5.26
CA GLY A 27 33.83 -7.89 -5.17
C GLY A 27 33.51 -6.96 -6.34
N GLU A 28 32.86 -7.46 -7.40
CA GLU A 28 32.49 -6.66 -8.57
C GLU A 28 31.11 -6.01 -8.43
N THR A 29 30.89 -4.98 -9.24
CA THR A 29 29.58 -4.34 -9.43
C THR A 29 29.25 -4.32 -10.91
N VAL A 30 28.09 -4.87 -11.28
CA VAL A 30 27.63 -4.96 -12.66
C VAL A 30 26.18 -4.50 -12.74
N SER A 31 25.84 -3.78 -13.81
CA SER A 31 24.46 -3.36 -14.10
C SER A 31 23.86 -4.24 -15.18
N PHE A 32 22.63 -4.72 -14.95
CA PHE A 32 21.87 -5.50 -15.91
C PHE A 32 20.59 -4.75 -16.28
N ALA A 33 20.31 -4.64 -17.58
CA ALA A 33 19.04 -4.12 -18.05
C ALA A 33 17.95 -5.19 -17.86
N VAL A 34 16.79 -4.76 -17.39
CA VAL A 34 15.59 -5.58 -17.29
C VAL A 34 14.47 -4.83 -18.00
N ASP A 35 13.82 -5.51 -18.94
CA ASP A 35 12.65 -5.01 -19.66
C ASP A 35 11.43 -5.09 -18.74
N TRP A 36 11.37 -4.21 -17.74
CA TRP A 36 10.21 -4.10 -16.85
C TRP A 36 9.00 -3.62 -17.67
N PRO A 37 7.86 -4.33 -17.64
CA PRO A 37 6.65 -3.97 -18.38
C PRO A 37 5.90 -2.82 -17.69
N ILE A 38 6.59 -1.71 -17.40
CA ILE A 38 6.02 -0.57 -16.66
C ILE A 38 4.84 0.02 -17.43
N ASP A 39 5.00 0.21 -18.75
CA ASP A 39 3.99 0.85 -19.58
C ASP A 39 2.71 0.02 -19.71
N ASP A 40 2.77 -1.30 -19.54
CA ASP A 40 1.60 -2.18 -19.59
C ASP A 40 0.66 -1.97 -18.40
N TYR A 41 1.18 -1.47 -17.26
CA TYR A 41 0.43 -1.37 -16.01
C TYR A 41 0.26 0.06 -15.49
N ARG A 42 1.12 1.00 -15.92
CA ARG A 42 1.19 2.37 -15.37
C ARG A 42 -0.13 3.14 -15.41
N ASP A 43 -0.95 2.93 -16.45
CA ASP A 43 -2.20 3.68 -16.63
C ASP A 43 -3.33 3.14 -15.75
N SER A 44 -3.13 1.96 -15.16
CA SER A 44 -4.14 1.25 -14.36
C SER A 44 -3.83 1.20 -12.86
N ALA A 45 -2.68 1.75 -12.44
CA ALA A 45 -2.25 1.79 -11.04
C ALA A 45 -1.87 3.22 -10.62
N HIS A 46 -2.03 3.55 -9.34
CA HIS A 46 -1.50 4.78 -8.77
C HIS A 46 0.00 4.66 -8.47
N GLU A 47 0.40 3.48 -8.03
CA GLU A 47 1.77 3.14 -7.70
C GLU A 47 2.17 1.82 -8.38
N LEU A 48 3.34 1.82 -9.01
CA LEU A 48 4.03 0.59 -9.41
C LEU A 48 5.26 0.37 -8.54
N VAL A 49 5.44 -0.83 -8.02
CA VAL A 49 6.64 -1.24 -7.27
C VAL A 49 7.37 -2.33 -8.06
N LEU A 50 8.62 -2.07 -8.39
CA LEU A 50 9.54 -3.03 -9.00
C LEU A 50 10.30 -3.72 -7.87
N GLU A 51 10.18 -5.04 -7.75
CA GLU A 51 10.88 -5.83 -6.75
C GLU A 51 11.91 -6.75 -7.39
N ALA A 52 13.09 -6.84 -6.78
CA ALA A 52 14.10 -7.84 -7.07
C ALA A 52 14.44 -8.61 -5.78
N SER A 53 14.17 -9.92 -5.79
CA SER A 53 14.43 -10.83 -4.68
C SER A 53 15.46 -11.87 -5.12
N GLN A 54 16.65 -11.85 -4.54
CA GLN A 54 17.67 -12.87 -4.77
C GLN A 54 17.37 -14.10 -3.93
N GLN A 55 17.27 -15.27 -4.56
CA GLN A 55 16.88 -16.51 -3.90
C GLN A 55 17.85 -17.65 -4.20
N LEU A 56 17.90 -18.61 -3.28
CA LEU A 56 18.52 -19.90 -3.55
C LEU A 56 17.76 -20.61 -4.68
N ALA A 57 18.45 -20.94 -5.78
CA ALA A 57 17.82 -21.69 -6.87
C ALA A 57 17.56 -23.16 -6.51
N GLU A 58 18.31 -23.69 -5.53
CA GLU A 58 18.28 -25.08 -5.09
C GLU A 58 18.40 -25.11 -3.57
N ALA A 59 17.94 -26.19 -2.93
CA ALA A 59 18.10 -26.36 -1.50
C ALA A 59 19.57 -26.55 -1.11
N THR A 60 19.92 -26.05 0.06
CA THR A 60 21.21 -26.24 0.73
C THR A 60 20.98 -26.88 2.10
N ASP A 61 22.06 -27.27 2.79
CA ASP A 61 21.96 -27.86 4.14
C ASP A 61 21.28 -26.95 5.17
N TRP A 62 21.20 -25.65 4.91
CA TRP A 62 20.70 -24.65 5.85
C TRP A 62 19.38 -23.97 5.43
N ALA A 63 18.96 -24.09 4.17
CA ALA A 63 17.71 -23.52 3.69
C ALA A 63 17.16 -24.21 2.43
N PRO A 64 15.83 -24.18 2.21
CA PRO A 64 15.22 -24.72 1.00
C PRO A 64 15.49 -23.85 -0.23
N ALA A 65 15.23 -24.42 -1.41
CA ALA A 65 15.12 -23.64 -2.65
C ALA A 65 14.03 -22.57 -2.49
N GLY A 66 14.28 -21.39 -3.05
CA GLY A 66 13.40 -20.22 -2.93
C GLY A 66 13.63 -19.37 -1.68
N TYR A 67 14.54 -19.75 -0.77
CA TYR A 67 14.89 -18.92 0.37
C TYR A 67 15.53 -17.59 -0.08
N GLU A 68 14.99 -16.47 0.40
CA GLU A 68 15.45 -15.12 0.06
C GLU A 68 16.73 -14.73 0.80
N LEU A 69 17.73 -14.31 0.04
CA LEU A 69 19.04 -13.90 0.52
C LEU A 69 19.14 -12.38 0.64
N SER A 70 18.57 -11.67 -0.34
CA SER A 70 18.57 -10.22 -0.41
C SER A 70 17.36 -9.72 -1.20
N PHE A 71 16.95 -8.50 -0.91
CA PHE A 71 15.78 -7.87 -1.51
C PHE A 71 16.06 -6.39 -1.80
N GLY A 72 15.52 -5.91 -2.91
CA GLY A 72 15.49 -4.49 -3.25
C GLY A 72 14.19 -4.13 -3.96
N GLN A 73 13.74 -2.90 -3.78
CA GLN A 73 12.56 -2.37 -4.46
C GLN A 73 12.76 -0.94 -4.95
N HIS A 74 12.00 -0.57 -5.98
CA HIS A 74 11.93 0.79 -6.48
C HIS A 74 10.50 1.15 -6.86
N VAL A 75 10.06 2.35 -6.48
CA VAL A 75 8.71 2.86 -6.76
C VAL A 75 8.73 3.69 -8.04
N VAL A 76 7.78 3.41 -8.93
CA VAL A 76 7.51 4.17 -10.14
C VAL A 76 6.10 4.74 -10.03
N ALA A 77 5.95 6.03 -10.31
CA ALA A 77 4.65 6.68 -10.30
C ALA A 77 3.74 6.08 -11.39
N GLY A 78 2.52 5.70 -11.00
CA GLY A 78 1.47 5.37 -11.93
C GLY A 78 0.70 6.62 -12.41
N PHE A 79 -0.17 6.40 -13.38
CA PHE A 79 -1.03 7.41 -14.01
C PHE A 79 -2.50 7.00 -13.97
N ALA A 80 -2.86 5.99 -13.16
CA ALA A 80 -4.27 5.75 -12.89
C ALA A 80 -4.91 7.09 -12.55
N ALA A 81 -5.92 7.45 -13.35
CA ALA A 81 -6.70 8.64 -13.13
C ALA A 81 -7.01 8.67 -11.65
N ASN A 82 -6.72 9.79 -10.99
CA ASN A 82 -7.07 9.97 -9.60
C ASN A 82 -8.47 9.39 -9.42
N HIS A 83 -8.63 8.48 -8.47
CA HIS A 83 -9.92 8.38 -7.82
C HIS A 83 -10.11 9.77 -7.22
N ASP A 84 -10.65 10.71 -8.00
CA ASP A 84 -11.04 12.04 -7.59
C ASP A 84 -12.04 11.80 -6.49
N GLY A 85 -11.54 11.75 -5.24
CA GLY A 85 -12.14 11.08 -4.08
C GLY A 85 -13.61 10.84 -4.29
N GLY A 86 -13.93 9.67 -4.88
CA GLY A 86 -15.08 9.49 -5.79
C GLY A 86 -16.23 10.34 -5.36
N SER A 87 -16.55 11.43 -6.10
CA SER A 87 -17.49 12.50 -5.71
C SER A 87 -18.52 11.97 -4.72
N ALA A 88 -18.15 12.03 -3.44
CA ALA A 88 -18.94 11.38 -2.43
C ALA A 88 -20.09 12.35 -2.24
N THR A 89 -21.16 12.10 -2.97
CA THR A 89 -22.43 12.77 -2.71
C THR A 89 -22.67 12.56 -1.23
N ALA A 90 -22.68 13.67 -0.48
CA ALA A 90 -22.94 13.61 0.94
C ALA A 90 -24.19 12.75 1.13
N PRO A 91 -24.16 11.76 2.04
CA PRO A 91 -25.34 10.98 2.33
C PRO A 91 -26.53 11.92 2.51
N SER A 92 -27.68 11.61 1.92
CA SER A 92 -28.85 12.49 1.97
C SER A 92 -29.34 12.77 3.40
N ASP A 93 -28.87 11.97 4.37
CA ASP A 93 -29.14 12.05 5.80
C ASP A 93 -28.01 12.71 6.62
N ALA A 94 -26.99 13.27 5.97
CA ALA A 94 -25.89 13.92 6.66
C ALA A 94 -26.37 15.15 7.46
N ALA A 95 -26.17 15.12 8.78
CA ALA A 95 -26.56 16.18 9.70
C ALA A 95 -25.38 16.61 10.58
N ILE A 96 -25.24 17.92 10.76
CA ILE A 96 -24.25 18.52 11.67
C ILE A 96 -24.99 19.12 12.86
N THR A 97 -24.58 18.75 14.07
CA THR A 97 -25.08 19.34 15.32
C THR A 97 -23.97 20.10 16.01
N ILE A 98 -24.14 21.41 16.22
CA ILE A 98 -23.17 22.25 16.90
C ILE A 98 -23.61 22.44 18.35
N GLY A 99 -22.99 21.70 19.26
CA GLY A 99 -23.20 21.83 20.70
C GLY A 99 -22.23 22.81 21.34
N ARG A 100 -22.51 23.17 22.60
CA ARG A 100 -21.63 24.02 23.41
C ARG A 100 -20.24 23.40 23.59
N TRP A 101 -20.18 22.09 23.78
CA TRP A 101 -18.95 21.35 24.10
C TRP A 101 -18.40 20.53 22.93
N ASN A 102 -19.29 19.96 22.12
CA ASN A 102 -18.94 19.06 21.02
C ASN A 102 -19.65 19.47 19.73
N ILE A 103 -19.02 19.18 18.59
CA ILE A 103 -19.63 19.23 17.27
C ILE A 103 -19.83 17.78 16.82
N GLY A 104 -21.06 17.43 16.49
CA GLY A 104 -21.43 16.10 16.00
C GLY A 104 -21.71 16.10 14.50
N VAL A 105 -21.25 15.06 13.82
CA VAL A 105 -21.56 14.79 12.41
C VAL A 105 -22.17 13.40 12.33
N ARG A 106 -23.36 13.25 11.76
CA ARG A 106 -24.03 11.95 11.58
C ARG A 106 -24.46 11.77 10.12
N GLY A 107 -24.37 10.57 9.59
CA GLY A 107 -24.91 10.22 8.27
C GLY A 107 -24.50 8.81 7.82
N ALA A 108 -25.34 8.13 7.05
CA ALA A 108 -25.11 6.78 6.55
C ALA A 108 -24.64 5.78 7.64
N GLY A 109 -25.31 5.80 8.80
CA GLY A 109 -25.00 4.94 9.95
C GLY A 109 -23.69 5.24 10.67
N ARG A 110 -23.06 6.39 10.38
CA ARG A 110 -21.84 6.89 11.02
C ARG A 110 -22.18 8.06 11.93
N GLU A 111 -21.49 8.16 13.06
CA GLU A 111 -21.50 9.36 13.91
C GLU A 111 -20.10 9.69 14.40
N ALA A 112 -19.65 10.93 14.23
CA ALA A 112 -18.39 11.45 14.73
C ALA A 112 -18.65 12.61 15.70
N LEU A 113 -17.98 12.62 16.85
CA LEU A 113 -18.00 13.73 17.80
C LEU A 113 -16.62 14.36 17.91
N PHE A 114 -16.56 15.68 17.80
CA PHE A 114 -15.35 16.49 17.96
C PHE A 114 -15.47 17.38 19.20
N SER A 115 -14.50 17.29 20.10
CA SER A 115 -14.47 18.10 21.32
C SER A 115 -13.83 19.45 21.06
N ARG A 116 -14.54 20.52 21.46
CA ARG A 116 -14.01 21.89 21.42
C ARG A 116 -12.94 22.14 22.48
N ALA A 117 -13.07 21.50 23.64
CA ALA A 117 -12.13 21.65 24.74
C ALA A 117 -10.84 20.85 24.51
N GLN A 118 -10.95 19.65 23.95
CA GLN A 118 -9.80 18.75 23.78
C GLN A 118 -9.15 18.85 22.39
N GLY A 119 -9.78 19.54 21.43
CA GLY A 119 -9.23 19.81 20.11
C GLY A 119 -9.03 18.55 19.28
N GLY A 120 -10.11 17.83 18.96
CA GLY A 120 -10.03 16.64 18.12
C GLY A 120 -11.27 15.75 18.20
N MET A 121 -11.24 14.64 17.46
CA MET A 121 -12.28 13.61 17.50
C MET A 121 -12.21 12.84 18.82
N VAL A 122 -13.36 12.67 19.48
CA VAL A 122 -13.50 12.00 20.78
C VAL A 122 -14.41 10.78 20.75
N SER A 123 -15.18 10.58 19.68
CA SER A 123 -15.94 9.36 19.39
C SER A 123 -16.12 9.23 17.89
N TYR A 124 -16.10 7.98 17.41
CA TYR A 124 -16.52 7.63 16.07
C TYR A 124 -17.26 6.28 16.11
N THR A 125 -18.51 6.28 15.68
CA THR A 125 -19.30 5.06 15.57
C THR A 125 -19.66 4.75 14.12
N PHE A 126 -19.72 3.47 13.80
CA PHE A 126 -20.34 2.96 12.59
C PHE A 126 -21.23 1.77 12.95
N GLY A 127 -22.54 1.93 12.77
CA GLY A 127 -23.52 1.04 13.38
C GLY A 127 -23.40 1.07 14.90
N GLU A 128 -23.25 -0.09 15.53
CA GLU A 128 -23.12 -0.22 16.99
C GLU A 128 -21.67 -0.21 17.49
N ARG A 129 -20.69 -0.10 16.58
CA ARG A 129 -19.26 -0.22 16.93
C ARG A 129 -18.62 1.15 17.15
N GLU A 130 -18.01 1.34 18.31
CA GLU A 130 -17.13 2.48 18.64
C GLU A 130 -15.69 2.22 18.18
N PHE A 131 -15.08 3.22 17.55
CA PHE A 131 -13.74 3.16 16.95
C PHE A 131 -12.74 4.11 17.62
N VAL A 132 -13.20 5.04 18.48
CA VAL A 132 -12.34 5.90 19.29
C VAL A 132 -12.51 5.50 20.77
N PRO A 133 -11.97 4.35 21.19
CA PRO A 133 -12.03 3.93 22.59
C PRO A 133 -11.14 4.80 23.50
N ARG A 134 -10.15 5.49 22.91
CA ARG A 134 -9.30 6.48 23.57
C ARG A 134 -8.99 7.59 22.58
N LYS A 135 -8.77 8.80 23.09
CA LYS A 135 -8.39 9.94 22.26
C LYS A 135 -7.13 9.60 21.44
N PRO A 136 -7.11 9.87 20.12
CA PRO A 136 -5.87 9.84 19.34
C PRO A 136 -4.88 10.87 19.90
N LEU A 137 -3.61 10.47 20.04
CA LEU A 137 -2.54 11.36 20.53
C LEU A 137 -2.32 12.53 19.56
#